data_AF-A0A4Y2JCM8-F1
#
_entry.id   AF-A0A4Y2JCM8-F1
#
_cell.length_a   1.000
_cell.length_b   1.000
_cell.length_c   1.000
_cell.angle_alpha   90.00
_cell.angle_beta   90.00
_cell.angle_gamma   90.00
#
_symmetry.space_group_name_H-M   'P 1'
#
loop_
_entity.id
_entity.type
_entity.pdbx_description
1 polymer ?
#
loop_
_entity_poly.entity_id
_entity_poly.type
_entity_poly.pdbx_seq_one_letter_code
_entity_poly.pdbx_strand_id
1 'polypeptide(L)'
;MAHFPENWLHALPLVLPGIRSNLKPDLATSSAELVYGTTLKLPGEYFSNIPVTTSTSSFLQMLLYHVRSFRPVPTTLKCNFVSDLIKASHVFLRTDQVRKSLEPPYAGPYKVLSRTEKDFTV
;
A
#
# COMPACT_ATOMS: atom_id res chain seq x y z
N MET A 1 3.50 -3.94 8.26
CA MET A 1 4.82 -4.16 7.64
C MET A 1 5.18 -5.62 7.84
N ALA A 2 5.04 -6.45 6.81
CA ALA A 2 5.39 -7.86 6.86
C ALA A 2 6.82 -8.01 6.32
N HIS A 3 7.83 -7.75 7.15
CA HIS A 3 9.23 -7.99 6.76
C HIS A 3 9.80 -9.16 7.57
N PHE A 4 9.73 -10.36 6.98
CA PHE A 4 10.74 -11.41 7.16
C PHE A 4 11.46 -11.53 5.81
N PRO A 5 12.55 -10.76 5.58
CA PRO A 5 13.13 -10.58 4.25
C PRO A 5 13.66 -11.87 3.62
N GLU A 6 13.92 -12.92 4.41
CA GLU A 6 14.51 -14.16 3.89
C GLU A 6 13.48 -15.21 3.44
N ASN A 7 12.20 -15.08 3.80
CA ASN A 7 11.21 -16.16 3.63
C ASN A 7 9.79 -15.67 3.27
N TRP A 8 9.69 -14.67 2.39
CA TRP A 8 8.42 -14.05 1.97
C TRP A 8 7.39 -15.06 1.41
N LEU A 9 7.85 -16.15 0.78
CA LEU A 9 6.99 -17.22 0.28
C LEU A 9 6.15 -17.85 1.40
N HIS A 10 6.69 -17.97 2.62
CA HIS A 10 5.96 -18.52 3.77
C HIS A 10 4.89 -17.55 4.31
N ALA A 11 5.06 -16.25 4.11
CA ALA A 11 4.07 -15.25 4.49
C ALA A 11 2.97 -15.07 3.43
N LEU A 12 3.22 -15.48 2.19
CA LEU A 12 2.33 -15.27 1.05
C LEU A 12 0.91 -15.83 1.26
N PRO A 13 0.71 -17.04 1.81
CA PRO A 13 -0.63 -17.57 2.07
C PRO A 13 -1.43 -16.76 3.09
N LEU A 14 -0.77 -15.98 3.95
CA LEU A 14 -1.42 -15.10 4.94
C LEU A 14 -1.66 -13.69 4.37
N VAL A 15 -0.72 -13.17 3.58
CA VAL A 15 -0.80 -11.83 3.00
C VAL A 15 -1.87 -11.75 1.91
N LEU A 16 -1.98 -12.75 1.03
CA LEU A 16 -2.92 -12.72 -0.08
C LEU A 16 -4.39 -12.64 0.35
N PRO A 17 -4.88 -13.44 1.32
CA PRO A 17 -6.23 -13.29 1.85
C PRO A 17 -6.47 -11.90 2.46
N GLY A 18 -5.49 -11.36 3.21
CA GLY A 18 -5.60 -10.03 3.79
C GLY A 18 -5.74 -8.92 2.75
N ILE A 19 -5.02 -9.01 1.62
CA ILE A 19 -5.18 -8.09 0.49
C ILE A 19 -6.58 -8.23 -0.12
N ARG A 20 -7.10 -9.46 -0.24
CA ARG A 20 -8.38 -9.73 -0.91
C ARG A 20 -9.59 -9.33 -0.07
N SER A 21 -9.51 -9.49 1.25
CA SER A 21 -10.56 -9.12 2.19
C SER A 21 -10.49 -7.65 2.62
N ASN A 22 -9.50 -6.88 2.16
CA ASN A 22 -9.40 -5.46 2.49
C ASN A 22 -10.57 -4.69 1.83
N LEU A 23 -11.24 -3.85 2.63
CA LEU A 23 -12.33 -3.00 2.15
C LEU A 23 -11.76 -1.94 1.21
N LYS A 24 -12.31 -1.85 -0.01
CA LYS A 24 -12.03 -0.73 -0.91
C LYS A 24 -13.13 0.32 -0.72
N PRO A 25 -12.81 1.50 -0.15
CA PRO A 25 -13.83 2.50 0.20
C PRO A 25 -14.62 2.99 -1.02
N ASP A 26 -13.98 3.12 -2.18
CA ASP A 26 -14.62 3.56 -3.43
C ASP A 26 -15.75 2.63 -3.89
N LEU A 27 -15.65 1.34 -3.58
CA LEU A 27 -16.64 0.31 -3.97
C LEU A 27 -17.52 -0.12 -2.79
N ALA A 28 -17.24 0.36 -1.58
CA ALA A 28 -17.86 -0.07 -0.32
C ALA A 28 -17.87 -1.60 -0.09
N THR A 29 -16.95 -2.34 -0.71
CA THR A 29 -16.85 -3.81 -0.62
C THR A 29 -15.40 -4.28 -0.78
N SER A 30 -15.14 -5.55 -0.48
CA SER A 30 -13.83 -6.20 -0.68
C SER A 30 -13.83 -7.08 -1.94
N SER A 31 -12.64 -7.36 -2.50
CA SER A 31 -12.55 -8.25 -3.67
C SER A 31 -13.00 -9.68 -3.38
N ALA A 32 -12.77 -10.16 -2.16
CA ALA A 32 -13.26 -11.46 -1.71
C ALA A 32 -14.79 -11.48 -1.62
N GLU A 33 -15.40 -10.42 -1.09
CA GLU A 33 -16.85 -10.31 -0.96
C GLU A 33 -17.54 -10.23 -2.33
N LEU A 34 -16.96 -9.54 -3.31
CA LEU A 34 -17.47 -9.54 -4.69
C LEU A 34 -17.46 -10.93 -5.34
N VAL A 35 -16.47 -11.77 -5.03
CA VAL A 35 -16.35 -13.11 -5.62
C VAL A 35 -17.24 -14.13 -4.89
N TYR A 36 -17.25 -14.09 -3.56
CA TYR A 36 -17.94 -15.09 -2.73
C TYR A 36 -19.31 -14.64 -2.23
N GLY A 37 -19.72 -13.41 -2.51
CA GLY A 37 -21.00 -12.82 -2.07
C GLY A 37 -21.09 -12.59 -0.56
N THR A 38 -20.01 -12.82 0.20
CA THR A 38 -19.99 -12.77 1.66
C THR A 38 -18.62 -12.32 2.17
N THR A 39 -18.58 -11.74 3.38
CA THR A 39 -17.32 -11.32 4.01
C THR A 39 -16.52 -12.54 4.49
N LEU A 40 -15.27 -12.66 4.04
CA LEU A 40 -14.39 -13.73 4.50
C LEU A 40 -13.81 -13.39 5.87
N LYS A 41 -13.88 -14.36 6.80
CA LYS A 41 -13.18 -14.27 8.09
C LYS A 41 -11.71 -14.63 7.91
N LEU A 42 -10.82 -13.72 8.32
CA LEU A 42 -9.37 -13.98 8.28
C LEU A 42 -8.91 -14.82 9.47
N PRO A 43 -7.82 -15.60 9.36
CA PRO A 43 -7.25 -16.36 10.49
C PRO A 43 -7.05 -15.54 11.77
N GLY A 44 -6.68 -14.26 11.66
CA GLY A 44 -6.53 -13.35 12.81
C GLY A 44 -7.84 -12.89 13.46
N GLU A 45 -8.99 -13.08 12.81
CA GLU A 45 -10.32 -12.75 13.33
C GLU A 45 -10.99 -13.93 14.04
N TYR A 46 -10.53 -15.16 13.81
CA TYR A 46 -11.04 -16.35 14.50
C TYR A 46 -10.63 -16.39 15.98
N PHE A 47 -9.48 -15.80 16.32
CA PHE A 47 -8.95 -15.81 17.68
C PHE A 47 -9.39 -14.54 18.43
N SER A 48 -10.48 -14.64 19.19
CA SER A 48 -10.87 -13.62 20.17
C SER A 48 -9.79 -13.46 21.25
N ASN A 49 -9.60 -12.24 21.77
CA ASN A 49 -8.74 -11.96 22.94
C ASN A 49 -9.32 -12.63 24.21
N ILE A 50 -9.19 -13.94 24.32
CA ILE A 50 -9.35 -14.63 25.60
C ILE A 50 -8.05 -14.38 26.37
N PRO A 51 -8.10 -13.81 27.59
CA PRO A 51 -6.91 -13.73 28.43
C PRO A 51 -6.42 -15.16 28.63
N VAL A 52 -5.20 -15.43 28.18
CA VAL A 52 -4.57 -16.75 28.25
C VAL A 52 -4.33 -17.07 29.72
N THR A 53 -5.29 -17.73 30.38
CA THR A 53 -5.22 -18.06 31.81
C THR A 53 -4.67 -19.45 32.12
N THR A 54 -4.18 -20.19 31.13
CA THR A 54 -3.51 -21.47 31.39
C THR A 54 -2.31 -21.67 30.49
N SER A 55 -1.26 -22.24 31.07
CA SER A 55 0.04 -22.58 30.48
C SER A 55 -0.08 -23.00 29.02
N THR A 56 0.17 -22.07 28.12
CA THR A 56 0.17 -22.30 26.67
C THR A 56 1.59 -22.57 26.23
N SER A 57 1.78 -23.66 25.49
CA SER A 57 3.03 -24.03 24.82
C SER A 57 3.70 -22.80 24.20
N SER A 58 5.04 -22.71 24.28
CA SER A 58 5.85 -21.61 23.72
C SER A 58 5.51 -21.31 22.25
N PHE A 59 5.08 -22.32 21.50
CA PHE A 59 4.58 -22.21 20.13
C PHE A 59 3.35 -21.30 19.99
N LEU A 60 2.36 -21.42 20.89
CA LEU A 60 1.15 -20.59 20.85
C LEU A 60 1.46 -19.12 21.17
N GLN A 61 2.37 -18.87 22.11
CA GLN A 61 2.82 -17.51 22.41
C GLN A 61 3.53 -16.88 21.21
N MET A 62 4.40 -17.65 20.54
CA MET A 62 5.08 -17.22 19.33
C MET A 62 4.10 -16.94 18.18
N LEU A 63 3.08 -17.79 18.00
CA LEU A 63 2.05 -17.63 16.97
C LEU A 63 1.20 -16.39 17.23
N LEU A 64 0.75 -16.17 18.47
CA LEU A 64 -0.04 -15.00 18.84
C LEU A 64 0.76 -13.70 18.67
N TYR A 65 2.04 -13.70 19.03
CA TYR A 65 2.93 -12.56 18.79
C TYR A 65 3.04 -12.24 17.29
N HIS A 66 3.25 -13.26 16.47
CA HIS A 66 3.40 -13.09 15.03
C HIS A 66 2.11 -12.55 14.40
N VAL A 67 0.94 -13.11 14.71
CA VAL A 67 -0.36 -12.65 14.18
C VAL A 67 -0.65 -11.20 14.58
N ARG A 68 -0.35 -10.80 15.82
CA ARG A 68 -0.54 -9.41 16.27
C ARG A 68 0.34 -8.40 15.54
N SER A 69 1.49 -8.81 15.02
CA SER A 69 2.39 -7.91 14.27
C SER A 69 1.85 -7.45 12.91
N PHE A 70 0.84 -8.14 12.36
CA PHE A 70 0.28 -7.84 11.02
C PHE A 70 -0.85 -6.81 11.00
N ARG A 71 -1.07 -6.04 12.07
CA ARG A 71 -2.15 -5.05 12.09
C ARG A 71 -1.95 -3.96 11.01
N PRO A 72 -3.00 -3.60 10.26
CA PRO A 72 -2.94 -2.51 9.28
C PRO A 72 -2.61 -1.18 9.97
N VAL A 73 -1.72 -0.39 9.35
CA VAL A 73 -1.38 0.96 9.80
C VAL A 73 -2.10 1.97 8.90
N PRO A 74 -2.79 2.99 9.45
CA PRO A 74 -3.41 4.04 8.65
C PRO A 74 -2.37 4.80 7.82
N THR A 75 -2.57 4.86 6.50
CA THR A 75 -1.70 5.63 5.59
C THR A 75 -2.14 7.09 5.55
N THR A 76 -1.20 8.01 5.76
CA THR A 76 -1.43 9.45 5.57
C THR A 76 -1.20 9.80 4.10
N LEU A 77 -2.25 10.17 3.37
CA LEU A 77 -2.17 10.66 2.00
C LEU A 77 -2.10 12.20 2.02
N LYS A 78 -0.90 12.77 2.19
CA LYS A 78 -0.68 14.20 1.91
C LYS A 78 -0.22 14.33 0.46
N CYS A 79 -1.16 14.60 -0.45
CA CYS A 79 -0.83 15.06 -1.79
C CYS A 79 -1.00 16.57 -1.85
N ASN A 80 0.10 17.31 -1.82
CA ASN A 80 0.09 18.75 -2.12
C ASN A 80 -0.02 18.90 -3.64
N PHE A 81 -1.24 18.93 -4.17
CA PHE A 81 -1.46 19.29 -5.57
C PHE A 81 -1.18 20.78 -5.76
N VAL A 82 -0.20 21.10 -6.61
CA VAL A 82 0.13 22.48 -7.00
C VAL A 82 -0.88 22.91 -8.06
N SER A 83 -1.78 23.84 -7.70
CA SER A 83 -2.90 24.31 -8.52
C SER A 83 -2.51 25.15 -9.74
N ASP A 84 -1.24 25.56 -9.87
CA ASP A 84 -0.81 26.54 -10.87
C ASP A 84 -0.21 25.93 -12.15
N LEU A 85 -0.21 24.59 -12.29
CA LEU A 85 0.40 23.93 -13.44
C LEU A 85 -0.26 24.30 -14.78
N ILE A 86 -1.56 24.62 -14.76
CA ILE A 86 -2.32 25.04 -15.95
C ILE A 86 -1.79 26.36 -16.53
N LYS A 87 -1.30 27.27 -15.66
CA LYS A 87 -0.78 28.59 -16.06
C LYS A 87 0.74 28.62 -16.28
N ALA A 88 1.44 27.53 -15.97
CA ALA A 88 2.90 27.49 -16.00
C ALA A 88 3.44 27.66 -17.44
N SER A 89 4.29 28.66 -17.68
CA SER A 89 4.89 28.91 -19.01
C SER A 89 5.95 27.88 -19.38
N HIS A 90 6.67 27.37 -18.38
CA HIS A 90 7.68 26.34 -18.52
C HIS A 90 7.43 25.23 -17.49
N VAL A 91 7.86 24.03 -17.83
CA VAL A 91 7.75 22.85 -16.97
C VAL A 91 9.07 22.10 -16.91
N PHE A 92 9.26 21.39 -15.80
CA PHE A 92 10.40 20.50 -15.57
C PHE A 92 9.93 19.05 -15.76
N LEU A 93 10.60 18.29 -16.62
CA LEU A 93 10.23 16.93 -16.95
C LEU A 93 11.03 15.94 -16.11
N ARG A 94 10.33 15.08 -15.37
CA ARG A 94 10.98 14.02 -14.59
C ARG A 94 11.35 12.87 -15.51
N THR A 95 12.62 12.47 -15.47
CA THR A 95 13.09 11.28 -16.19
C THR A 95 13.39 10.19 -15.17
N ASP A 96 12.54 9.16 -15.07
CA ASP A 96 12.66 8.07 -14.08
C ASP A 96 13.64 6.96 -14.49
N GLN A 97 14.68 7.33 -15.23
CA GLN A 97 15.79 6.42 -15.52
C GLN A 97 16.72 6.29 -14.31
N VAL A 98 17.55 5.24 -14.31
CA VAL A 98 18.62 5.10 -13.31
C VAL A 98 19.59 6.27 -13.49
N ARG A 99 19.67 7.11 -12.46
CA ARG A 99 20.47 8.34 -12.44
C ARG A 99 21.83 8.08 -11.81
N LYS A 100 22.86 8.79 -12.27
CA LYS A 100 24.14 8.83 -11.56
C LYS A 100 24.01 9.67 -10.29
N SER A 101 24.99 9.52 -9.40
CA SER A 101 25.06 10.33 -8.19
C SER A 101 25.08 11.82 -8.57
N LEU A 102 24.27 12.62 -7.87
CA LEU A 102 24.12 14.06 -8.06
C LEU A 102 23.50 14.51 -9.40
N GLU A 103 22.92 13.60 -10.19
CA GLU A 103 22.13 14.00 -11.36
C GLU A 103 20.73 14.49 -10.94
N PRO A 104 20.29 15.67 -11.44
CA PRO A 104 18.98 16.21 -11.09
C PRO A 104 17.85 15.28 -11.56
N PRO A 105 16.78 15.08 -10.76
CA PRO A 105 15.64 14.24 -11.16
C PRO A 105 14.85 14.77 -12.35
N TYR A 106 14.97 16.07 -12.59
CA TYR A 106 14.17 16.81 -13.54
C TYR A 106 15.06 17.49 -14.56
N ALA A 107 14.69 17.38 -15.84
CA ALA A 107 15.28 18.11 -16.94
C ALA A 107 14.43 19.35 -17.27
N GLY A 108 15.05 20.40 -17.80
CA GLY A 108 14.38 21.63 -18.20
C GLY A 108 15.04 22.88 -17.64
N PRO A 109 14.38 24.05 -17.72
CA PRO A 109 12.96 24.24 -18.03
C PRO A 109 12.62 24.11 -19.53
N TYR A 110 11.56 23.38 -19.85
CA TYR A 110 11.04 23.31 -21.22
C TYR A 110 9.85 24.24 -21.40
N LYS A 111 9.76 24.91 -22.55
CA LYS A 111 8.68 25.83 -22.87
C LYS A 111 7.46 25.03 -23.30
N VAL A 112 6.32 25.27 -22.69
CA VAL A 112 5.10 24.57 -23.09
C VAL A 112 4.53 25.16 -24.38
N LEU A 113 4.43 24.33 -25.41
CA LEU A 113 3.90 24.65 -26.73
C LEU A 113 2.37 24.53 -26.78
N SER A 114 1.82 23.44 -26.22
CA SER A 114 0.38 23.20 -26.12
C SER A 114 0.04 22.40 -24.86
N ARG A 115 -1.24 22.42 -24.45
CA ARG A 115 -1.72 21.81 -23.19
C ARG A 115 -3.08 21.16 -23.40
N THR A 116 -3.29 20.02 -22.75
CA THR A 116 -4.60 19.38 -22.54
C THR A 116 -4.88 19.27 -21.04
N GLU A 117 -6.01 18.67 -20.65
CA GLU A 117 -6.34 18.44 -19.24
C GLU A 117 -5.31 17.55 -18.52
N LYS A 118 -4.62 16.66 -19.26
CA LYS A 118 -3.70 15.65 -18.70
C LYS A 118 -2.26 15.77 -19.21
N ASP A 119 -2.06 16.36 -20.38
CA ASP A 119 -0.77 16.33 -21.08
C ASP A 119 -0.26 17.73 -21.43
N PHE A 120 1.06 17.86 -21.48
CA PHE A 120 1.76 19.07 -21.93
C PHE A 120 2.64 18.68 -23.12
N THR A 121 2.62 19.47 -24.18
CA THR A 121 3.61 19.40 -25.25
C THR A 121 4.65 20.48 -24.99
N VAL A 122 5.92 20.09 -24.96
CA VAL A 122 7.07 20.92 -24.57
C VAL A 122 8.17 20.91 -25.62
#